data_AF-A0A1V6D9X4-F1
#
_entry.id   AF-A0A1V6D9X4-F1
#
_cell.length_a   1.000
_cell.length_b   1.000
_cell.length_c   1.000
_cell.angle_alpha   90.00
_cell.angle_beta   90.00
_cell.angle_gamma   90.00
#
_symmetry.space_group_name_H-M   'P 1'
#
loop_
_entity.id
_entity.type
_entity.pdbx_description
1 polymer ?
#
loop_
_entity_poly.entity_id
_entity_poly.type
_entity_poly.pdbx_seq_one_letter_code
_entity_poly.pdbx_strand_id
1 'polypeptide(L)'
;MIDFPRDIQPILDRHCVRCHGHESVEVDGKRFGPMAGGLLLAGDRGPMFSHSYYGLTMAGQLADGRNLRRSNYPPRTIGSSASPLLARLDGAHHGARLSEGEKRIVRLWLDSGSVYAGTYAALGTGSIGNYRNMGIDRSDLQWPETKAARAAIQRRCAPCHKGNDSLPDSPSDNKGMVPWGEGPMNALALHTTQRLNPHFRYNRHMVYNLDRPERSLMLLAPLSVCSAPAPVRSAPVGASDETAKARLTAALQTVFASADDADYKTILAMIQRAAKRLREIKRFDMPHFRPDPAWVREMKRYGILPPDLPADAPIDVYAAERAYWRSFWK
;
A
#
# COMPACT_ATOMS: atom_id res chain seq x y z
N MET A 1 -9.06 -11.19 -15.99
CA MET A 1 -8.03 -11.11 -14.93
C MET A 1 -8.63 -10.38 -13.75
N ILE A 2 -8.39 -10.87 -12.54
CA ILE A 2 -8.91 -10.29 -11.30
C ILE A 2 -7.97 -9.18 -10.85
N ASP A 3 -8.53 -8.03 -10.50
CA ASP A 3 -7.83 -6.79 -10.18
C ASP A 3 -8.09 -6.44 -8.70
N PHE A 4 -7.05 -6.09 -7.94
CA PHE A 4 -7.22 -5.96 -6.49
C PHE A 4 -8.14 -4.78 -6.11
N PRO A 5 -7.92 -3.53 -6.58
CA PRO A 5 -8.85 -2.43 -6.29
C PRO A 5 -10.28 -2.68 -6.76
N ARG A 6 -10.48 -3.28 -7.94
CA ARG A 6 -11.83 -3.50 -8.49
C ARG A 6 -12.58 -4.66 -7.83
N ASP A 7 -11.90 -5.79 -7.61
CA ASP A 7 -12.57 -7.06 -7.31
C ASP A 7 -12.35 -7.54 -5.86
N ILE A 8 -11.22 -7.18 -5.24
CA ILE A 8 -10.86 -7.66 -3.89
C ILE A 8 -11.14 -6.60 -2.83
N GLN A 9 -10.78 -5.34 -3.07
CA GLN A 9 -11.01 -4.26 -2.12
C GLN A 9 -12.49 -4.16 -1.69
N PRO A 10 -13.49 -4.26 -2.58
CA PRO A 10 -14.90 -4.18 -2.15
C PRO A 10 -15.31 -5.31 -1.19
N ILE A 11 -14.68 -6.49 -1.29
CA ILE A 11 -14.90 -7.60 -0.36
C ILE A 11 -14.31 -7.23 1.01
N LEU A 12 -13.08 -6.68 1.03
CA LEU A 12 -12.45 -6.22 2.27
C LEU A 12 -13.22 -5.06 2.91
N ASP A 13 -13.78 -4.15 2.11
CA ASP A 13 -14.59 -3.03 2.60
C ASP A 13 -15.82 -3.52 3.35
N ARG A 14 -16.51 -4.55 2.82
CA ARG A 14 -17.68 -5.16 3.45
C ARG A 14 -17.36 -5.90 4.74
N HIS A 15 -16.27 -6.67 4.76
CA HIS A 15 -16.05 -7.68 5.79
C HIS A 15 -14.93 -7.36 6.78
N CYS A 16 -14.02 -6.44 6.45
CA CYS A 16 -12.76 -6.26 7.18
C CYS A 16 -12.48 -4.82 7.61
N VAL A 17 -12.80 -3.83 6.78
CA VAL A 17 -12.41 -2.42 7.00
C VAL A 17 -13.02 -1.83 8.27
N ARG A 18 -14.18 -2.32 8.72
CA ARG A 18 -14.78 -1.88 9.99
C ARG A 18 -13.82 -1.99 11.18
N CYS A 19 -13.04 -3.07 11.27
CA CYS A 19 -12.06 -3.29 12.34
C CYS A 19 -10.64 -2.86 11.93
N HIS A 20 -10.32 -2.99 10.65
CA HIS A 20 -9.00 -2.72 10.07
C HIS A 20 -8.91 -1.36 9.36
N GLY A 21 -9.76 -0.40 9.73
CA GLY A 21 -9.86 0.91 9.10
C GLY A 21 -9.09 2.00 9.83
N HIS A 22 -9.36 3.25 9.47
CA HIS A 22 -8.75 4.45 10.05
C HIS A 22 -9.40 4.89 11.36
N GLU A 23 -10.58 4.37 11.69
CA GLU A 23 -11.39 4.84 12.82
C GLU A 23 -11.61 3.71 13.83
N SER A 24 -11.73 4.08 15.10
CA SER A 24 -12.34 3.19 16.09
C SER A 24 -13.85 3.19 15.89
N VAL A 25 -14.47 2.03 16.00
CA VAL A 25 -15.93 1.87 15.97
C VAL A 25 -16.37 1.07 17.18
N GLU A 26 -17.56 1.38 17.70
CA GLU A 26 -18.19 0.63 18.78
C GLU A 26 -19.28 -0.30 18.22
N VAL A 27 -19.28 -1.56 18.67
CA VAL A 27 -20.23 -2.60 18.27
C VAL A 27 -20.58 -3.41 19.50
N ASP A 28 -21.85 -3.43 19.89
CA ASP A 28 -22.36 -4.20 21.03
C ASP A 28 -21.55 -3.95 22.33
N GLY A 29 -21.22 -2.68 22.60
CA GLY A 29 -20.42 -2.27 23.76
C GLY A 29 -18.93 -2.60 23.68
N LYS A 30 -18.43 -3.09 22.52
CA LYS A 30 -17.01 -3.38 22.29
C LYS A 30 -16.44 -2.41 21.26
N ARG A 31 -15.29 -1.81 21.61
CA ARG A 31 -14.54 -0.94 20.70
C ARG A 31 -13.57 -1.76 19.85
N PHE A 32 -13.66 -1.58 18.53
CA PHE A 32 -12.75 -2.15 17.54
C PHE A 32 -12.00 -1.03 16.82
N GLY A 33 -10.80 -1.33 16.32
CA GLY A 33 -9.98 -0.38 15.56
C GLY A 33 -9.48 0.84 16.35
N PRO A 34 -8.78 1.78 15.69
CA PRO A 34 -8.35 1.71 14.30
C PRO A 34 -7.30 0.63 14.10
N MET A 35 -7.16 0.14 12.87
CA MET A 35 -6.12 -0.83 12.47
C MET A 35 -5.98 -2.02 13.44
N ALA A 36 -7.10 -2.66 13.83
CA ALA A 36 -7.06 -3.78 14.77
C ALA A 36 -6.03 -4.83 14.32
N GLY A 37 -5.27 -5.39 15.26
CA GLY A 37 -4.17 -6.31 14.94
C GLY A 37 -3.00 -5.68 14.17
N GLY A 38 -2.88 -4.34 14.20
CA GLY A 38 -1.80 -3.57 13.57
C GLY A 38 -1.87 -3.56 12.04
N LEU A 39 -3.07 -3.70 11.47
CA LEU A 39 -3.28 -3.86 10.03
C LEU A 39 -4.32 -2.87 9.52
N LEU A 40 -3.94 -2.10 8.49
CA LEU A 40 -4.82 -1.18 7.76
C LEU A 40 -5.24 -1.81 6.44
N LEU A 41 -6.54 -2.08 6.30
CA LEU A 41 -7.15 -2.69 5.11
C LEU A 41 -8.03 -1.72 4.31
N ALA A 42 -7.97 -0.43 4.62
CA ALA A 42 -8.65 0.59 3.85
C ALA A 42 -8.05 0.70 2.43
N GLY A 43 -8.91 0.94 1.45
CA GLY A 43 -8.54 1.06 0.03
C GLY A 43 -7.74 2.31 -0.34
N ASP A 44 -7.40 3.16 0.63
CA ASP A 44 -6.69 4.41 0.41
C ASP A 44 -5.39 4.22 -0.36
N ARG A 45 -5.09 5.17 -1.24
CA ARG A 45 -3.90 5.12 -2.09
C ARG A 45 -2.65 5.55 -1.34
N GLY A 46 -1.67 4.65 -1.27
CA GLY A 46 -0.28 5.04 -1.15
C GLY A 46 0.32 5.42 -2.53
N PRO A 47 1.63 5.70 -2.60
CA PRO A 47 2.30 6.15 -3.82
C PRO A 47 2.18 5.23 -5.04
N MET A 48 2.06 3.90 -4.83
CA MET A 48 1.96 2.89 -5.90
C MET A 48 0.87 1.87 -5.60
N PHE A 49 0.84 1.34 -4.36
CA PHE A 49 -0.18 0.40 -3.90
C PHE A 49 -1.18 1.08 -2.96
N SER A 50 -2.36 0.48 -2.78
CA SER A 50 -3.26 0.85 -1.68
C SER A 50 -2.71 0.34 -0.35
N HIS A 51 -3.15 0.97 0.74
CA HIS A 51 -2.79 0.57 2.11
C HIS A 51 -3.15 -0.89 2.37
N SER A 52 -4.33 -1.31 1.93
CA SER A 52 -4.81 -2.69 2.04
C SER A 52 -3.95 -3.74 1.34
N TYR A 53 -3.58 -3.51 0.09
CA TYR A 53 -2.76 -4.46 -0.67
C TYR A 53 -1.38 -4.61 -0.04
N TYR A 54 -0.77 -3.48 0.31
CA TYR A 54 0.52 -3.48 0.97
C TYR A 54 0.44 -4.08 2.38
N GLY A 55 -0.62 -3.78 3.13
CA GLY A 55 -0.90 -4.34 4.44
C GLY A 55 -1.03 -5.85 4.43
N LEU A 56 -1.81 -6.42 3.50
CA LEU A 56 -1.94 -7.87 3.33
C LEU A 56 -0.60 -8.54 2.99
N THR A 57 0.18 -7.89 2.12
CA THR A 57 1.53 -8.32 1.75
C THR A 57 2.42 -8.37 2.99
N MET A 58 2.54 -7.27 3.73
CA MET A 58 3.33 -7.20 4.97
C MET A 58 2.87 -8.15 6.07
N ALA A 59 1.57 -8.42 6.10
CA ALA A 59 0.97 -9.31 7.06
C ALA A 59 1.20 -10.79 6.72
N GLY A 60 1.91 -11.10 5.62
CA GLY A 60 2.15 -12.45 5.16
C GLY A 60 0.87 -13.19 4.80
N GLN A 61 -0.19 -12.49 4.38
CA GLN A 61 -1.48 -13.12 4.07
C GLN A 61 -1.55 -13.74 2.67
N LEU A 62 -0.57 -13.42 1.82
CA LEU A 62 -0.51 -13.81 0.40
C LEU A 62 0.71 -14.70 0.17
N ALA A 63 0.51 -15.88 -0.42
CA ALA A 63 1.58 -16.80 -0.83
C ALA A 63 1.75 -16.78 -2.36
N ASP A 64 2.29 -15.69 -2.90
CA ASP A 64 2.40 -15.40 -4.34
C ASP A 64 3.75 -15.82 -4.96
N GLY A 65 4.65 -16.42 -4.17
CA GLY A 65 5.99 -16.82 -4.63
C GLY A 65 6.98 -15.66 -4.84
N ARG A 66 6.58 -14.41 -4.56
CA ARG A 66 7.43 -13.19 -4.46
C ARG A 66 8.41 -12.92 -5.61
N ASN A 67 8.15 -13.46 -6.80
CA ASN A 67 9.05 -13.36 -7.95
C ASN A 67 10.51 -13.80 -7.65
N LEU A 68 10.67 -14.80 -6.78
CA LEU A 68 11.99 -15.39 -6.51
C LEU A 68 12.54 -16.03 -7.79
N ARG A 69 13.86 -16.01 -8.02
CA ARG A 69 14.54 -16.90 -8.99
C ARG A 69 14.61 -18.32 -8.46
N ARG A 70 13.43 -18.84 -8.18
CA ARG A 70 13.14 -20.21 -7.80
C ARG A 70 12.02 -20.66 -8.71
N SER A 71 12.34 -21.62 -9.55
CA SER A 71 11.37 -22.37 -10.34
C SER A 71 11.19 -23.74 -9.67
N ASN A 72 10.07 -24.43 -9.90
CA ASN A 72 9.75 -25.74 -9.31
C ASN A 72 9.49 -25.74 -7.79
N TYR A 73 8.47 -24.98 -7.36
CA TYR A 73 7.97 -25.04 -5.98
C TYR A 73 7.27 -26.38 -5.70
N PRO A 74 7.39 -26.95 -4.47
CA PRO A 74 6.62 -28.12 -4.10
C PRO A 74 5.10 -27.87 -4.22
N PRO A 75 4.29 -28.92 -4.46
CA PRO A 75 2.84 -28.77 -4.52
C PRO A 75 2.27 -28.04 -3.29
N ARG A 76 1.26 -27.19 -3.53
CA ARG A 76 0.51 -26.45 -2.50
C ARG A 76 1.30 -25.44 -1.66
N THR A 77 2.45 -24.96 -2.14
CA THR A 77 3.27 -23.96 -1.43
C THR A 77 3.03 -22.51 -1.86
N ILE A 78 2.23 -22.28 -2.91
CA ILE A 78 1.82 -20.97 -3.41
C ILE A 78 0.31 -20.97 -3.71
N GLY A 79 -0.26 -19.78 -3.94
CA GLY A 79 -1.66 -19.60 -4.28
C GLY A 79 -2.59 -19.81 -3.08
N SER A 80 -3.82 -20.18 -3.37
CA SER A 80 -4.88 -20.25 -2.37
C SER A 80 -4.64 -21.29 -1.28
N SER A 81 -3.97 -22.39 -1.60
CA SER A 81 -3.72 -23.48 -0.64
C SER A 81 -2.72 -23.09 0.46
N ALA A 82 -1.83 -22.15 0.17
CA ALA A 82 -0.78 -21.71 1.09
C ALA A 82 -1.08 -20.34 1.73
N SER A 83 -2.03 -19.58 1.19
CA SER A 83 -2.32 -18.22 1.65
C SER A 83 -3.17 -18.23 2.93
N PRO A 84 -2.69 -17.68 4.06
CA PRO A 84 -3.45 -17.64 5.32
C PRO A 84 -4.76 -16.86 5.24
N LEU A 85 -4.88 -15.96 4.25
CA LEU A 85 -6.05 -15.12 4.06
C LEU A 85 -7.36 -15.91 4.05
N LEU A 86 -7.42 -17.06 3.36
CA LEU A 86 -8.68 -17.82 3.23
C LEU A 86 -9.22 -18.33 4.57
N ALA A 87 -8.34 -18.69 5.52
CA ALA A 87 -8.74 -19.10 6.86
C ALA A 87 -9.28 -17.94 7.72
N ARG A 88 -9.17 -16.69 7.24
CA ARG A 88 -9.77 -15.51 7.90
C ARG A 88 -11.17 -15.19 7.38
N LEU A 89 -11.65 -15.91 6.37
CA LEU A 89 -12.84 -15.56 5.58
C LEU A 89 -13.98 -16.59 5.70
N ASP A 90 -13.77 -17.65 6.49
CA ASP A 90 -14.73 -18.76 6.68
C ASP A 90 -15.69 -18.57 7.87
N GLY A 91 -15.50 -17.52 8.67
CA GLY A 91 -16.25 -17.22 9.89
C GLY A 91 -15.44 -17.43 11.18
N ALA A 92 -14.33 -18.16 11.16
CA ALA A 92 -13.53 -18.42 12.36
C ALA A 92 -12.83 -17.15 12.90
N HIS A 93 -12.54 -16.19 12.03
CA HIS A 93 -11.95 -14.91 12.41
C HIS A 93 -13.05 -13.90 12.76
N HIS A 94 -13.46 -13.88 14.03
CA HIS A 94 -14.43 -12.93 14.57
C HIS A 94 -15.76 -12.87 13.79
N GLY A 95 -16.20 -14.00 13.21
CA GLY A 95 -17.46 -14.07 12.45
C GLY A 95 -17.39 -13.51 11.03
N ALA A 96 -16.24 -13.05 10.55
CA ALA A 96 -16.07 -12.58 9.17
C ALA A 96 -16.25 -13.76 8.20
N ARG A 97 -17.37 -13.77 7.48
CA ARG A 97 -17.77 -14.88 6.60
C ARG A 97 -18.21 -14.37 5.24
N LEU A 98 -17.46 -14.75 4.21
CA LEU A 98 -17.76 -14.39 2.83
C LEU A 98 -18.84 -15.31 2.24
N SER A 99 -19.56 -14.82 1.24
CA SER A 99 -20.38 -15.67 0.37
C SER A 99 -19.52 -16.58 -0.51
N GLU A 100 -20.10 -17.65 -1.06
CA GLU A 100 -19.36 -18.58 -1.94
C GLU A 100 -18.83 -17.88 -3.21
N GLY A 101 -19.56 -16.89 -3.73
CA GLY A 101 -19.10 -16.07 -4.85
C GLY A 101 -17.87 -15.23 -4.51
N GLU A 102 -17.88 -14.56 -3.35
CA GLU A 102 -16.74 -13.76 -2.88
C GLU A 102 -15.52 -14.65 -2.58
N LYS A 103 -15.71 -15.80 -1.93
CA LYS A 103 -14.64 -16.77 -1.70
C LYS A 103 -14.01 -17.24 -3.00
N ARG A 104 -14.82 -17.51 -4.03
CA ARG A 104 -14.33 -17.90 -5.36
C ARG A 104 -13.46 -16.80 -5.97
N ILE A 105 -13.87 -15.53 -5.90
CA ILE A 105 -13.08 -14.40 -6.41
C ILE A 105 -11.73 -14.31 -5.69
N VAL A 106 -11.73 -14.34 -4.35
CA VAL A 106 -10.49 -14.27 -3.57
C VAL A 106 -9.57 -15.46 -3.90
N ARG A 107 -10.12 -16.67 -3.98
CA ARG A 107 -9.36 -17.87 -4.34
C ARG A 107 -8.70 -17.74 -5.71
N LEU A 108 -9.47 -17.38 -6.74
CA LEU A 108 -8.95 -17.22 -8.11
C LEU A 108 -7.91 -16.10 -8.19
N TRP A 109 -8.09 -15.02 -7.43
CA TRP A 109 -7.09 -13.95 -7.34
C TRP A 109 -5.78 -14.45 -6.76
N LEU A 110 -5.83 -15.19 -5.64
CA LEU A 110 -4.65 -15.82 -5.03
C LEU A 110 -3.95 -16.78 -6.01
N ASP A 111 -4.72 -17.62 -6.70
CA ASP A 111 -4.21 -18.59 -7.67
C ASP A 111 -3.66 -17.93 -8.96
N SER A 112 -4.05 -16.69 -9.23
CA SER A 112 -3.52 -15.87 -10.34
C SER A 112 -2.30 -15.01 -9.98
N GLY A 113 -1.67 -15.27 -8.82
CA GLY A 113 -0.45 -14.58 -8.38
C GLY A 113 -0.71 -13.33 -7.53
N SER A 114 -1.94 -13.14 -7.02
CA SER A 114 -2.28 -12.03 -6.10
C SER A 114 -1.91 -10.64 -6.64
N VAL A 115 -2.10 -10.42 -7.95
CA VAL A 115 -1.69 -9.18 -8.61
C VAL A 115 -2.44 -7.96 -8.07
N TYR A 116 -1.75 -6.82 -7.99
CA TYR A 116 -2.40 -5.56 -7.66
C TYR A 116 -3.23 -5.04 -8.84
N ALA A 117 -2.57 -4.85 -9.99
CA ALA A 117 -3.20 -4.47 -11.24
C ALA A 117 -3.48 -5.72 -12.08
N GLY A 118 -4.75 -5.95 -12.41
CA GLY A 118 -5.20 -6.99 -13.33
C GLY A 118 -5.18 -6.54 -14.79
N THR A 119 -4.38 -5.53 -15.13
CA THR A 119 -4.25 -4.95 -16.48
C THR A 119 -2.82 -4.56 -16.80
N TYR A 120 -2.36 -4.85 -18.02
CA TYR A 120 -1.02 -4.47 -18.49
C TYR A 120 -0.90 -2.96 -18.74
N ALA A 121 -2.03 -2.29 -18.98
CA ALA A 121 -2.14 -0.84 -19.10
C ALA A 121 -1.54 -0.07 -17.90
N ALA A 122 -1.46 -0.69 -16.72
CA ALA A 122 -0.92 -0.10 -15.51
C ALA A 122 0.63 -0.05 -15.47
N LEU A 123 1.31 -0.78 -16.35
CA LEU A 123 2.76 -0.96 -16.27
C LEU A 123 3.51 0.37 -16.46
N GLY A 124 4.36 0.72 -15.49
CA GLY A 124 5.26 1.88 -15.58
C GLY A 124 4.56 3.25 -15.61
N THR A 125 3.28 3.33 -15.25
CA THR A 125 2.50 4.57 -15.31
C THR A 125 1.61 4.78 -14.08
N GLY A 126 1.12 6.01 -13.90
CA GLY A 126 0.07 6.35 -12.96
C GLY A 126 0.41 6.26 -11.47
N SER A 127 1.68 6.04 -11.11
CA SER A 127 2.15 5.94 -9.73
C SER A 127 3.28 6.92 -9.43
N ILE A 128 3.39 7.34 -8.17
CA ILE A 128 4.50 8.17 -7.67
C ILE A 128 5.66 7.25 -7.28
N GLY A 129 6.85 7.53 -7.81
CA GLY A 129 7.98 6.59 -7.71
C GLY A 129 7.69 5.26 -8.39
N ASN A 130 7.17 5.35 -9.62
CA ASN A 130 7.11 4.23 -10.55
C ASN A 130 8.52 3.79 -10.98
N TYR A 131 8.62 2.62 -11.60
CA TYR A 131 9.87 2.11 -12.14
C TYR A 131 9.88 2.35 -13.64
N ARG A 132 10.54 3.43 -14.08
CA ARG A 132 10.79 3.73 -15.49
C ARG A 132 12.27 3.58 -15.77
N ASN A 133 12.63 2.97 -16.90
CA ASN A 133 14.03 2.80 -17.35
C ASN A 133 14.94 2.15 -16.29
N MET A 134 14.48 1.08 -15.63
CA MET A 134 15.22 0.33 -14.59
C MET A 134 15.56 1.11 -13.31
N GLY A 135 15.04 2.34 -13.14
CA GLY A 135 15.20 3.15 -11.94
C GLY A 135 13.86 3.56 -11.34
N ILE A 136 13.87 3.95 -10.08
CA ILE A 136 12.72 4.57 -9.43
C ILE A 136 12.63 6.04 -9.83
N ASP A 137 11.44 6.49 -10.23
CA ASP A 137 11.18 7.90 -10.54
C ASP A 137 11.20 8.75 -9.26
N ARG A 138 12.27 9.52 -9.06
CA ARG A 138 12.46 10.44 -7.92
C ARG A 138 12.21 11.91 -8.31
N SER A 139 11.40 12.17 -9.33
CA SER A 139 11.09 13.53 -9.79
C SER A 139 10.40 14.40 -8.73
N ASP A 140 9.75 13.79 -7.75
CA ASP A 140 9.17 14.48 -6.59
C ASP A 140 10.21 15.22 -5.73
N LEU A 141 11.49 14.83 -5.78
CA LEU A 141 12.58 15.53 -5.07
C LEU A 141 12.81 16.95 -5.59
N GLN A 142 12.31 17.27 -6.79
CA GLN A 142 12.42 18.62 -7.35
C GLN A 142 11.33 19.57 -6.85
N TRP A 143 10.24 19.06 -6.26
CA TRP A 143 9.15 19.89 -5.76
C TRP A 143 9.61 20.73 -4.56
N PRO A 144 9.27 22.03 -4.51
CA PRO A 144 9.59 22.87 -3.36
C PRO A 144 9.07 22.29 -2.03
N GLU A 145 7.87 21.72 -2.04
CA GLU A 145 7.24 21.11 -0.86
C GLU A 145 8.03 19.90 -0.38
N THR A 146 8.51 19.05 -1.30
CA THR A 146 9.34 17.90 -0.95
C THR A 146 10.70 18.33 -0.39
N LYS A 147 11.33 19.37 -0.96
CA LYS A 147 12.60 19.90 -0.44
C LYS A 147 12.44 20.41 1.00
N ALA A 148 11.37 21.17 1.26
CA ALA A 148 11.06 21.66 2.60
C ALA A 148 10.73 20.54 3.58
N ALA A 149 9.89 19.59 3.18
CA ALA A 149 9.50 18.46 4.02
C ALA A 149 10.67 17.53 4.34
N ARG A 150 11.59 17.29 3.40
CA ARG A 150 12.83 16.53 3.67
C ARG A 150 13.66 17.18 4.77
N ALA A 151 13.80 18.50 4.76
CA ALA A 151 14.48 19.22 5.83
C ALA A 151 13.75 19.06 7.17
N ALA A 152 12.41 19.13 7.18
CA ALA A 152 11.61 18.89 8.39
C ALA A 152 11.75 17.45 8.92
N ILE A 153 11.66 16.44 8.05
CA ILE A 153 11.84 15.01 8.40
C ILE A 153 13.25 14.78 8.95
N GLN A 154 14.27 15.39 8.36
CA GLN A 154 15.65 15.27 8.86
C GLN A 154 15.83 15.90 10.24
N ARG A 155 15.21 17.05 10.52
CA ARG A 155 15.29 17.68 11.85
C ARG A 155 14.48 16.93 12.90
N ARG A 156 13.26 16.51 12.58
CA ARG A 156 12.26 16.03 13.55
C ARG A 156 12.24 14.52 13.72
N CYS A 157 12.49 13.77 12.65
CA CYS A 157 12.30 12.31 12.66
C CYS A 157 13.62 11.54 12.63
N ALA A 158 14.59 11.97 11.81
CA ALA A 158 15.85 11.26 11.62
C ALA A 158 16.72 11.08 12.89
N PRO A 159 16.65 11.94 13.93
CA PRO A 159 17.38 11.68 15.18
C PRO A 159 16.99 10.35 15.85
N CYS A 160 15.72 9.93 15.71
CA CYS A 160 15.19 8.68 16.27
C CYS A 160 15.08 7.56 15.23
N HIS A 161 14.83 7.89 13.96
CA HIS A 161 14.62 6.94 12.87
C HIS A 161 15.88 6.77 12.01
N LYS A 162 16.78 5.88 12.44
CA LYS A 162 18.08 5.61 11.80
C LYS A 162 18.21 4.17 11.33
N GLY A 163 19.13 3.92 10.40
CA GLY A 163 19.42 2.57 9.90
C GLY A 163 18.17 1.88 9.34
N ASN A 164 17.85 0.69 9.86
CA ASN A 164 16.68 -0.08 9.44
C ASN A 164 15.35 0.61 9.78
N ASP A 165 15.32 1.45 10.82
CA ASP A 165 14.15 2.22 11.26
C ASP A 165 13.98 3.56 10.53
N SER A 166 14.83 3.87 9.55
CA SER A 166 14.74 5.11 8.77
C SER A 166 13.36 5.33 8.16
N LEU A 167 12.91 6.57 8.09
CA LEU A 167 11.65 6.91 7.40
C LEU A 167 11.94 7.26 5.93
N PRO A 168 10.96 7.05 5.03
CA PRO A 168 11.08 7.47 3.65
C PRO A 168 11.07 8.99 3.62
N ASP A 169 12.04 9.59 2.96
CA ASP A 169 12.22 11.04 2.98
C ASP A 169 11.22 11.80 2.08
N SER A 170 10.48 11.06 1.25
CA SER A 170 9.54 11.59 0.27
C SER A 170 8.56 10.51 -0.21
N PRO A 171 7.42 10.86 -0.82
CA PRO A 171 6.43 9.89 -1.30
C PRO A 171 6.96 8.92 -2.35
N SER A 172 7.96 9.27 -3.16
CA SER A 172 8.56 8.30 -4.08
C SER A 172 9.64 7.43 -3.42
N ASP A 173 10.02 7.66 -2.16
CA ASP A 173 11.15 6.96 -1.53
C ASP A 173 10.74 5.56 -1.10
N ASN A 174 11.22 4.56 -1.83
CA ASN A 174 10.98 3.16 -1.50
C ASN A 174 11.98 2.61 -0.46
N LYS A 175 12.90 3.43 0.07
CA LYS A 175 13.99 3.01 0.97
C LYS A 175 14.86 1.88 0.41
N GLY A 176 15.04 1.84 -0.92
CA GLY A 176 15.74 0.73 -1.58
C GLY A 176 14.96 -0.60 -1.54
N MET A 177 13.71 -0.59 -1.10
CA MET A 177 12.84 -1.76 -1.10
C MET A 177 12.22 -1.91 -2.49
N VAL A 178 12.63 -2.92 -3.23
CA VAL A 178 11.94 -3.35 -4.46
C VAL A 178 10.97 -4.47 -4.07
N PRO A 179 9.64 -4.25 -4.09
CA PRO A 179 8.69 -5.23 -3.57
C PRO A 179 8.65 -6.57 -4.34
N TRP A 180 9.36 -6.70 -5.45
CA TRP A 180 9.37 -7.88 -6.34
C TRP A 180 10.78 -8.30 -6.80
N GLY A 181 11.83 -7.69 -6.22
CA GLY A 181 13.22 -7.94 -6.59
C GLY A 181 13.93 -8.86 -5.61
N GLU A 182 14.94 -9.60 -6.09
CA GLU A 182 15.92 -10.24 -5.22
C GLU A 182 16.64 -9.22 -4.34
N GLY A 183 16.96 -9.60 -3.10
CA GLY A 183 17.66 -8.72 -2.15
C GLY A 183 17.12 -8.84 -0.71
N PRO A 184 17.38 -7.85 0.17
CA PRO A 184 16.96 -7.89 1.58
C PRO A 184 15.45 -8.13 1.77
N MET A 185 14.61 -7.74 0.79
CA MET A 185 13.18 -8.08 0.75
C MET A 185 12.91 -9.60 0.81
N ASN A 186 13.75 -10.45 0.19
CA ASN A 186 13.58 -11.91 0.20
C ASN A 186 13.98 -12.56 1.53
N ALA A 187 15.06 -12.10 2.16
CA ALA A 187 15.45 -12.56 3.49
C ALA A 187 14.40 -12.18 4.55
N LEU A 188 13.66 -11.11 4.29
CA LEU A 188 12.59 -10.60 5.13
C LEU A 188 11.20 -11.09 4.71
N ALA A 189 11.07 -11.87 3.62
CA ALA A 189 9.79 -12.36 3.10
C ALA A 189 9.30 -13.67 3.73
N LEU A 190 9.96 -14.15 4.79
CA LEU A 190 9.37 -15.18 5.63
C LEU A 190 8.15 -14.59 6.35
N HIS A 191 6.99 -15.23 6.23
CA HIS A 191 5.69 -14.73 6.71
C HIS A 191 5.68 -14.29 8.19
N THR A 192 6.63 -14.76 9.00
CA THR A 192 6.78 -14.42 10.42
C THR A 192 7.58 -13.14 10.69
N THR A 193 8.40 -12.64 9.75
CA THR A 193 9.33 -11.52 10.00
C THR A 193 8.86 -10.18 9.43
N GLN A 194 7.96 -10.15 8.43
CA GLN A 194 7.56 -8.91 7.75
C GLN A 194 6.84 -7.90 8.65
N ARG A 195 5.91 -8.34 9.51
CA ARG A 195 5.18 -7.45 10.43
C ARG A 195 6.08 -6.80 11.48
N LEU A 196 7.13 -7.50 11.89
CA LEU A 196 8.08 -7.02 12.90
C LEU A 196 9.27 -6.29 12.29
N ASN A 197 9.42 -6.33 10.97
CA ASN A 197 10.53 -5.69 10.29
C ASN A 197 10.26 -4.19 10.04
N PRO A 198 11.11 -3.30 10.56
CA PRO A 198 10.95 -1.86 10.38
C PRO A 198 10.93 -1.36 8.93
N HIS A 199 11.61 -2.03 8.00
CA HIS A 199 11.62 -1.64 6.59
C HIS A 199 10.20 -1.65 6.01
N PHE A 200 9.42 -2.67 6.35
CA PHE A 200 8.03 -2.79 5.88
C PHE A 200 7.10 -1.83 6.63
N ARG A 201 7.27 -1.70 7.95
CA ARG A 201 6.45 -0.80 8.78
C ARG A 201 6.56 0.66 8.36
N TYR A 202 7.76 1.11 7.98
CA TYR A 202 8.02 2.47 7.57
C TYR A 202 8.12 2.62 6.05
N ASN A 203 7.44 1.77 5.28
CA ASN A 203 7.42 1.94 3.83
C ASN A 203 6.51 3.10 3.42
N ARG A 204 6.85 3.77 2.30
CA ARG A 204 6.05 4.84 1.69
C ARG A 204 4.58 4.51 1.49
N HIS A 205 4.23 3.24 1.28
CA HIS A 205 2.86 2.79 1.11
C HIS A 205 2.06 2.77 2.42
N MET A 206 2.71 2.69 3.58
CA MET A 206 2.04 2.76 4.88
C MET A 206 2.02 4.17 5.44
N VAL A 207 3.13 4.91 5.30
CA VAL A 207 3.28 6.18 6.01
C VAL A 207 2.61 7.37 5.33
N TYR A 208 2.33 7.27 4.02
CA TYR A 208 1.66 8.30 3.24
C TYR A 208 0.27 7.84 2.77
N ASN A 209 -0.75 8.62 3.08
CA ASN A 209 -2.10 8.49 2.54
C ASN A 209 -2.33 9.60 1.52
N LEU A 210 -2.55 9.24 0.25
CA LEU A 210 -2.73 10.20 -0.85
C LEU A 210 -4.19 10.50 -1.17
N ASP A 211 -5.14 9.75 -0.60
CA ASP A 211 -6.56 10.11 -0.67
C ASP A 211 -6.94 11.06 0.49
N ARG A 212 -6.36 10.84 1.67
CA ARG A 212 -6.59 11.62 2.90
C ARG A 212 -5.25 12.03 3.54
N PRO A 213 -4.55 13.05 3.02
CA PRO A 213 -3.21 13.46 3.45
C PRO A 213 -3.03 13.59 4.97
N GLU A 214 -3.98 14.19 5.65
CA GLU A 214 -4.02 14.40 7.10
C GLU A 214 -4.07 13.10 7.91
N ARG A 215 -4.52 11.99 7.31
CA ARG A 215 -4.54 10.65 7.92
C ARG A 215 -3.25 9.85 7.71
N SER A 216 -2.21 10.46 7.15
CA SER A 216 -0.91 9.81 6.96
C SER A 216 -0.24 9.47 8.28
N LEU A 217 0.28 8.24 8.44
CA LEU A 217 0.98 7.85 9.67
C LEU A 217 2.23 8.69 9.94
N MET A 218 2.86 9.23 8.88
CA MET A 218 3.95 10.21 8.98
C MET A 218 3.57 11.45 9.82
N LEU A 219 2.28 11.78 9.86
CA LEU A 219 1.72 12.91 10.60
C LEU A 219 1.06 12.46 11.92
N LEU A 220 0.27 11.39 11.89
CA LEU A 220 -0.52 10.95 13.04
C LEU A 220 0.32 10.28 14.14
N ALA A 221 1.33 9.48 13.79
CA ALA A 221 2.15 8.80 14.78
C ALA A 221 2.91 9.76 15.71
N PRO A 222 3.57 10.83 15.23
CA PRO A 222 4.19 11.81 16.11
C PRO A 222 3.19 12.65 16.92
N LEU A 223 1.98 12.88 16.41
CA LEU A 223 0.91 13.59 17.13
C LEU A 223 0.27 12.75 18.24
N SER A 224 0.10 11.44 18.04
CA SER A 224 -0.60 10.56 18.99
C SER A 224 0.18 10.31 20.28
N VAL A 225 1.49 10.59 20.28
CA VAL A 225 2.30 10.64 21.51
C VAL A 225 1.81 11.74 22.46
N CYS A 226 1.18 12.80 21.94
CA CYS A 226 0.71 13.93 22.74
C CYS A 226 -0.74 13.80 23.25
N SER A 227 -1.54 12.83 22.79
CA SER A 227 -3.01 12.84 23.01
C SER A 227 -3.71 11.52 23.36
N ALA A 228 -3.00 10.39 23.53
CA ALA A 228 -3.65 9.11 23.80
C ALA A 228 -3.46 8.58 25.25
N PRO A 229 -4.52 8.10 25.93
CA PRO A 229 -4.36 7.16 27.03
C PRO A 229 -3.75 5.84 26.52
N ALA A 230 -3.17 5.08 27.44
CA ALA A 230 -2.15 4.07 27.20
C ALA A 230 -2.39 2.94 26.17
N PRO A 231 -3.61 2.52 25.75
CA PRO A 231 -3.72 1.35 24.86
C PRO A 231 -3.59 1.68 23.36
N VAL A 232 -3.50 2.95 22.94
CA VAL A 232 -3.28 3.31 21.50
C VAL A 232 -1.78 3.32 21.14
N ARG A 233 -0.93 2.77 22.01
CA ARG A 233 0.46 2.44 21.68
C ARG A 233 0.45 1.19 20.82
N SER A 234 0.33 1.32 19.50
CA SER A 234 0.76 0.27 18.58
C SER A 234 2.29 0.18 18.57
N ALA A 235 2.86 -0.18 19.72
CA ALA A 235 4.27 -0.49 19.87
C ALA A 235 4.58 -1.78 19.08
N PRO A 236 5.77 -1.91 18.45
CA PRO A 236 6.35 -3.23 18.31
C PRO A 236 6.49 -3.84 19.70
N VAL A 237 6.11 -5.10 19.79
CA VAL A 237 6.51 -6.11 20.78
C VAL A 237 7.71 -5.74 21.67
N GLY A 238 7.55 -5.93 22.99
CA GLY A 238 8.61 -6.54 23.80
C GLY A 238 9.34 -5.72 24.86
N ALA A 239 8.98 -4.46 25.14
CA ALA A 239 9.55 -3.79 26.31
C ALA A 239 8.78 -4.22 27.59
N SER A 240 9.22 -5.31 28.21
CA SER A 240 8.85 -5.68 29.58
C SER A 240 9.41 -4.72 30.63
N ASP A 241 10.25 -3.76 30.21
CA ASP A 241 10.90 -2.78 31.07
C ASP A 241 10.12 -1.45 31.06
N GLU A 242 9.43 -1.18 32.16
CA GLU A 242 8.72 0.08 32.44
C GLU A 242 9.65 1.30 32.33
N THR A 243 10.96 1.12 32.58
CA THR A 243 11.98 2.18 32.49
C THR A 243 12.29 2.55 31.04
N ALA A 244 12.28 1.58 30.12
CA ALA A 244 12.42 1.80 28.69
C ALA A 244 11.18 2.48 28.10
N LYS A 245 9.97 2.11 28.56
CA LYS A 245 8.73 2.82 28.22
C LYS A 245 8.77 4.27 28.72
N ALA A 246 9.24 4.53 29.93
CA ALA A 246 9.30 5.88 30.49
C ALA A 246 10.28 6.79 29.74
N ARG A 247 11.47 6.29 29.38
CA ARG A 247 12.44 7.03 28.56
C ARG A 247 11.95 7.30 27.14
N LEU A 248 11.27 6.33 26.52
CA LEU A 248 10.63 6.54 25.21
C LEU A 248 9.50 7.58 25.33
N THR A 249 8.73 7.55 26.42
CA THR A 249 7.60 8.47 26.64
C THR A 249 8.07 9.92 26.89
N ALA A 250 9.19 10.12 27.59
CA ALA A 250 9.77 11.45 27.82
C ALA A 250 10.54 12.00 26.59
N ALA A 251 11.19 11.13 25.80
CA ALA A 251 11.91 11.55 24.59
C ALA A 251 10.98 11.80 23.38
N LEU A 252 9.81 11.15 23.33
CA LEU A 252 8.84 11.30 22.24
C LEU A 252 7.88 12.50 22.43
N GLN A 253 7.97 13.24 23.55
CA GLN A 253 6.91 14.14 24.01
C GLN A 253 6.65 15.40 23.15
N THR A 254 7.40 15.69 22.09
CA THR A 254 7.15 16.89 21.25
C THR A 254 7.62 16.77 19.79
N VAL A 255 7.48 15.62 19.11
CA VAL A 255 7.79 15.59 17.67
C VAL A 255 6.91 16.60 16.93
N PHE A 256 5.60 16.64 17.17
CA PHE A 256 4.71 17.76 16.85
C PHE A 256 3.78 18.01 18.04
N ALA A 257 3.68 19.26 18.51
CA ALA A 257 2.79 19.59 19.62
C ALA A 257 1.31 19.58 19.21
N SER A 258 1.01 19.95 17.96
CA SER A 258 -0.32 19.92 17.37
C SER A 258 -0.22 19.92 15.84
N ALA A 259 -1.37 19.83 15.17
CA ALA A 259 -1.45 20.01 13.72
C ALA A 259 -1.10 21.44 13.26
N ASP A 260 -0.91 22.39 14.19
CA ASP A 260 -0.48 23.75 13.87
C ASP A 260 1.03 23.93 13.77
N ASP A 261 1.82 22.93 14.17
CA ASP A 261 3.28 22.95 14.07
C ASP A 261 3.74 23.22 12.62
N ALA A 262 4.74 24.09 12.46
CA ALA A 262 5.23 24.50 11.15
C ALA A 262 5.82 23.32 10.35
N ASP A 263 6.49 22.38 11.03
CA ASP A 263 7.06 21.20 10.41
C ASP A 263 5.99 20.17 10.07
N TYR A 264 4.96 20.05 10.92
CA TYR A 264 3.77 19.27 10.59
C TYR A 264 3.13 19.77 9.28
N LYS A 265 2.85 21.08 9.20
CA LYS A 265 2.25 21.72 8.01
C LYS A 265 3.13 21.57 6.78
N THR A 266 4.45 21.65 6.95
CA THR A 266 5.42 21.45 5.86
C THR A 266 5.37 20.03 5.31
N ILE A 267 5.33 19.01 6.18
CA ILE A 267 5.23 17.61 5.75
C ILE A 267 3.85 17.35 5.12
N LEU A 268 2.77 17.88 5.71
CA LEU A 268 1.43 17.78 5.15
C LEU A 268 1.37 18.38 3.73
N ALA A 269 2.01 19.53 3.48
CA ALA A 269 2.05 20.15 2.17
C ALA A 269 2.72 19.24 1.10
N MET A 270 3.80 18.54 1.45
CA MET A 270 4.41 17.54 0.56
C MET A 270 3.44 16.39 0.23
N ILE A 271 2.71 15.89 1.23
CA ILE A 271 1.75 14.79 1.03
C ILE A 271 0.57 15.28 0.17
N GLN A 272 0.07 16.49 0.40
CA GLN A 272 -0.96 17.12 -0.41
C GLN A 272 -0.49 17.35 -1.85
N ARG A 273 0.77 17.77 -2.05
CA ARG A 273 1.37 17.92 -3.39
C ARG A 273 1.44 16.58 -4.13
N ALA A 274 1.82 15.51 -3.44
CA ALA A 274 1.82 14.15 -3.98
C ALA A 274 0.40 13.65 -4.29
N ALA A 275 -0.56 13.88 -3.39
CA ALA A 275 -1.97 13.56 -3.63
C ALA A 275 -2.51 14.28 -4.89
N LYS A 276 -2.17 15.57 -5.05
CA LYS A 276 -2.49 16.34 -6.25
C LYS A 276 -1.83 15.71 -7.49
N ARG A 277 -0.54 15.37 -7.42
CA ARG A 277 0.17 14.71 -8.52
C ARG A 277 -0.50 13.40 -8.92
N LEU A 278 -0.91 12.58 -7.96
CA LEU A 278 -1.60 11.31 -8.23
C LEU A 278 -2.93 11.55 -8.95
N ARG A 279 -3.68 12.59 -8.60
CA ARG A 279 -4.92 12.99 -9.31
C ARG A 279 -4.67 13.51 -10.73
N GLU A 280 -3.52 14.15 -10.97
CA GLU A 280 -3.10 14.60 -12.31
C GLU A 280 -2.72 13.42 -13.22
N ILE A 281 -1.84 12.53 -12.74
CA ILE A 281 -1.34 11.41 -13.56
C ILE A 281 -2.31 10.24 -13.64
N LYS A 282 -3.10 10.04 -12.57
CA LYS A 282 -4.08 8.98 -12.36
C LYS A 282 -3.47 7.58 -12.38
N ARG A 283 -3.86 6.73 -11.44
CA ARG A 283 -3.52 5.30 -11.45
C ARG A 283 -4.62 4.50 -12.14
N PHE A 284 -4.34 3.28 -12.58
CA PHE A 284 -5.28 2.44 -13.35
C PHE A 284 -6.66 2.26 -12.67
N ASP A 285 -6.72 2.35 -11.35
CA ASP A 285 -7.93 2.28 -10.51
C ASP A 285 -8.62 3.63 -10.30
N MET A 286 -8.22 4.68 -11.04
CA MET A 286 -8.78 6.02 -10.95
C MET A 286 -9.58 6.38 -12.22
N PRO A 287 -10.70 7.10 -12.08
CA PRO A 287 -11.50 7.54 -13.21
C PRO A 287 -10.70 8.35 -14.23
N HIS A 288 -10.91 8.06 -15.51
CA HIS A 288 -10.23 8.67 -16.65
C HIS A 288 -8.70 8.48 -16.65
N PHE A 289 -8.22 7.38 -16.07
CA PHE A 289 -6.84 6.93 -16.25
C PHE A 289 -6.46 6.83 -17.73
N ARG A 290 -5.19 7.11 -18.02
CA ARG A 290 -4.60 7.00 -19.35
C ARG A 290 -3.41 6.04 -19.33
N PRO A 291 -3.44 4.96 -20.15
CA PRO A 291 -2.29 4.08 -20.27
C PRO A 291 -1.11 4.80 -20.92
N ASP A 292 0.07 4.17 -20.83
CA ASP A 292 1.25 4.66 -21.54
C ASP A 292 1.01 4.71 -23.06
N PRO A 293 1.50 5.73 -23.79
CA PRO A 293 1.37 5.80 -25.24
C PRO A 293 1.89 4.57 -25.99
N ALA A 294 2.90 3.87 -25.44
CA ALA A 294 3.39 2.62 -26.02
C ALA A 294 2.33 1.51 -25.97
N TRP A 295 1.58 1.40 -24.87
CA TRP A 295 0.47 0.44 -24.77
C TRP A 295 -0.63 0.77 -25.79
N VAL A 296 -0.97 2.06 -25.95
CA VAL A 296 -1.98 2.50 -26.94
C VAL A 296 -1.54 2.17 -28.36
N ARG A 297 -0.28 2.43 -28.68
CA ARG A 297 0.31 2.08 -29.98
C ARG A 297 0.19 0.59 -30.28
N GLU A 298 0.53 -0.29 -29.33
CA GLU A 298 0.39 -1.74 -29.55
C GLU A 298 -1.07 -2.14 -29.72
N MET A 299 -1.99 -1.63 -28.90
CA MET A 299 -3.41 -1.96 -29.06
C MET A 299 -3.99 -1.49 -30.41
N LYS A 300 -3.51 -0.37 -30.96
CA LYS A 300 -3.82 0.04 -32.35
C LYS A 300 -3.22 -0.92 -33.38
N ARG A 301 -1.96 -1.32 -33.20
CA ARG A 301 -1.25 -2.26 -34.09
C ARG A 301 -1.95 -3.61 -34.20
N TYR A 302 -2.50 -4.11 -33.10
CA TYR A 302 -3.27 -5.37 -33.08
C TYR A 302 -4.74 -5.20 -33.53
N GLY A 303 -5.15 -4.01 -33.97
CA GLY A 303 -6.52 -3.74 -34.43
C GLY A 303 -7.57 -3.74 -33.31
N ILE A 304 -7.16 -3.64 -32.05
CA ILE A 304 -8.06 -3.59 -30.89
C ILE A 304 -8.60 -2.19 -30.65
N LEU A 305 -7.77 -1.18 -30.88
CA LEU A 305 -8.17 0.23 -30.86
C LEU A 305 -8.16 0.83 -32.27
N PRO A 306 -9.04 1.80 -32.57
CA PRO A 306 -9.02 2.50 -33.85
C PRO A 306 -7.68 3.20 -34.11
N PRO A 307 -7.13 3.15 -35.35
CA PRO A 307 -5.86 3.78 -35.68
C PRO A 307 -5.88 5.30 -35.45
N ASP A 308 -7.02 5.93 -35.69
CA ASP A 308 -7.32 7.35 -35.55
C ASP A 308 -7.86 7.75 -34.16
N LEU A 309 -7.87 6.83 -33.18
CA LEU A 309 -8.33 7.13 -31.81
C LEU A 309 -7.62 8.39 -31.27
N PRO A 310 -8.37 9.45 -30.89
CA PRO A 310 -7.81 10.67 -30.34
C PRO A 310 -7.00 10.44 -29.07
N ALA A 311 -5.99 11.29 -28.83
CA ALA A 311 -5.09 11.16 -27.67
C ALA A 311 -5.82 11.29 -26.32
N ASP A 312 -6.93 12.01 -26.29
CA ASP A 312 -7.75 12.27 -25.11
C ASP A 312 -9.03 11.41 -25.04
N ALA A 313 -9.27 10.51 -25.99
CA ALA A 313 -10.46 9.66 -26.03
C ALA A 313 -10.44 8.60 -24.92
N PRO A 314 -11.50 8.42 -24.10
CA PRO A 314 -11.57 7.42 -23.02
C PRO A 314 -11.26 6.00 -23.52
N ILE A 315 -10.50 5.24 -22.72
CA ILE A 315 -10.15 3.84 -23.02
C ILE A 315 -10.58 2.98 -21.83
N ASP A 316 -11.50 2.04 -22.07
CA ASP A 316 -11.70 0.92 -21.15
C ASP A 316 -10.58 -0.10 -21.38
N VAL A 317 -9.51 0.04 -20.59
CA VAL A 317 -8.32 -0.81 -20.69
C VAL A 317 -8.64 -2.28 -20.43
N TYR A 318 -9.63 -2.58 -19.60
CA TYR A 318 -10.02 -3.97 -19.33
C TYR A 318 -10.78 -4.57 -20.51
N ALA A 319 -11.66 -3.80 -21.16
CA ALA A 319 -12.35 -4.26 -22.36
C ALA A 319 -11.37 -4.46 -23.52
N ALA A 320 -10.46 -3.50 -23.73
CA ALA A 320 -9.42 -3.59 -24.75
C ALA A 320 -8.54 -4.83 -24.55
N GLU A 321 -8.05 -5.09 -23.33
CA GLU A 321 -7.21 -6.28 -23.10
C GLU A 321 -7.99 -7.58 -23.21
N ARG A 322 -9.28 -7.62 -22.82
CA ARG A 322 -10.13 -8.79 -23.08
C ARG A 322 -10.27 -9.05 -24.58
N ALA A 323 -10.48 -8.02 -25.39
CA ALA A 323 -10.57 -8.13 -26.83
C ALA A 323 -9.22 -8.60 -27.43
N TYR A 324 -8.11 -8.04 -26.96
CA TYR A 324 -6.76 -8.47 -27.34
C TYR A 324 -6.54 -9.96 -27.07
N TRP A 325 -6.82 -10.45 -25.86
CA TRP A 325 -6.62 -11.88 -25.56
C TRP A 325 -7.55 -12.77 -26.39
N ARG A 326 -8.78 -12.32 -26.67
CA ARG A 326 -9.75 -13.05 -27.51
C ARG A 326 -9.33 -13.16 -28.96
N SER A 327 -8.56 -12.21 -29.51
CA SER A 327 -8.11 -12.30 -30.90
C SER A 327 -7.18 -13.49 -31.19
N PHE A 328 -6.71 -14.18 -30.15
CA PHE A 328 -5.87 -15.37 -30.26
C PHE A 328 -6.62 -16.71 -30.11
N TRP A 329 -7.93 -16.71 -29.83
CA TRP A 329 -8.73 -17.93 -29.57
C TRP A 329 -9.12 -18.70 -30.83
N LYS A 330 -8.21 -18.80 -31.80
CA LYS A 330 -8.43 -19.57 -33.03
C LYS A 330 -8.80 -21.01 -32.73
#